data_AF-A0A2X1NPY5-F1
#
_entry.id   AF-A0A2X1NPY5-F1
#
_cell.length_a   1.000
_cell.length_b   1.000
_cell.length_c   1.000
_cell.angle_alpha   90.00
_cell.angle_beta   90.00
_cell.angle_gamma   90.00
#
_symmetry.space_group_name_H-M   'P 1'
#
loop_
_entity.id
_entity.type
_entity.pdbx_description
1 polymer ?
#
loop_
_entity_poly.entity_id
_entity_poly.type
_entity_poly.pdbx_seq_one_letter_code
_entity_poly.pdbx_strand_id
1 'polypeptide(L)' 'MKQYLELMQKVLDEGTQKNDRTGTGTLFHFWSSDAF' A
#
# COMPACT_ATOMS: atom_id res chain seq x y z
N MET A 1 5.87 -17.28 1.45
CA MET A 1 6.08 -16.26 0.39
C MET A 1 4.79 -15.79 -0.29
N LYS A 2 3.76 -16.63 -0.51
CA LYS A 2 2.52 -16.22 -1.21
C LYS A 2 1.82 -15.00 -0.59
N GLN A 3 1.64 -14.98 0.73
CA GLN A 3 1.02 -13.86 1.44
C GLN A 3 1.73 -12.51 1.24
N TYR A 4 3.07 -12.51 1.19
CA TYR A 4 3.84 -11.28 0.93
C TYR A 4 3.61 -10.78 -0.49
N LEU A 5 3.60 -11.69 -1.48
CA LEU A 5 3.35 -11.33 -2.88
C LEU A 5 1.92 -10.80 -3.07
N GLU A 6 0.93 -11.42 -2.41
CA GLU A 6 -0.46 -10.96 -2.42
C GLU A 6 -0.60 -9.57 -1.79
N LEU A 7 0.12 -9.31 -0.69
CA LEU A 7 0.17 -7.98 -0.07
C LEU A 7 0.80 -6.94 -1.02
N MET A 8 1.93 -7.27 -1.65
CA MET A 8 2.58 -6.37 -2.60
C MET A 8 1.67 -6.05 -3.79
N GLN A 9 0.92 -7.05 -4.28
CA GLN A 9 -0.04 -6.84 -5.37
C GLN A 9 -1.14 -5.84 -4.96
N LYS A 10 -1.70 -5.97 -3.75
CA LYS A 10 -2.67 -4.99 -3.23
C LYS A 10 -2.10 -3.58 -3.10
N VAL A 11 -0.84 -3.45 -2.66
CA VAL A 11 -0.18 -2.13 -2.57
C VAL A 11 -0.02 -1.49 -3.94
N LEU A 12 0.23 -2.28 -4.99
CA LEU A 12 0.34 -1.78 -6.36
C LEU A 12 -1.02 -1.41 -6.97
N ASP A 13 -2.05 -2.20 -6.71
CA ASP A 13 -3.37 -2.02 -7.31
C ASP A 13 -4.21 -0.93 -6.59
N GLU A 14 -4.08 -0.84 -5.27
CA GLU A 14 -4.94 -0.01 -4.40
C GLU A 14 -4.15 1.06 -3.61
N GLY A 15 -2.85 1.19 -3.86
CA GLY A 15 -1.99 2.15 -3.17
C GLY A 15 -2.21 3.59 -3.67
N THR A 16 -2.26 4.53 -2.74
CA THR A 16 -2.30 5.97 -3.04
C THR A 16 -0.90 6.54 -3.01
N GLN A 17 -0.54 7.32 -4.03
CA GLN A 17 0.73 8.06 -4.04
C GLN A 17 0.75 9.13 -2.94
N LYS A 18 1.81 9.14 -2.16
CA LYS A 18 2.07 10.16 -1.13
C LYS A 18 3.50 10.68 -1.27
N ASN A 19 3.70 11.95 -0.98
CA ASN A 19 5.05 12.48 -0.86
C ASN A 19 5.67 12.01 0.46
N ASP A 20 6.93 11.59 0.42
CA ASP A 20 7.66 11.11 1.57
C ASP A 20 8.72 12.15 2.01
N ARG A 21 9.43 11.87 3.11
CA ARG A 21 10.43 12.81 3.66
C ARG A 21 11.62 13.05 2.72
N THR A 22 11.85 12.16 1.76
CA THR A 22 12.97 12.25 0.81
C THR A 22 12.58 12.93 -0.50
N GLY A 23 11.27 13.13 -0.76
CA GLY A 23 10.79 13.70 -2.02
C GLY A 23 10.73 12.71 -3.18
N THR A 24 10.95 11.42 -2.92
CA THR A 24 10.88 10.34 -3.92
C THR A 24 9.44 9.87 -4.11
N GLY A 25 8.60 10.06 -3.10
CA GLY A 25 7.23 9.57 -3.04
C GLY A 25 7.14 8.12 -2.60
N THR A 26 5.95 7.68 -2.21
CA THR A 26 5.67 6.32 -1.74
C THR A 26 4.26 5.91 -2.14
N LEU A 27 4.07 4.66 -2.54
CA LEU A 27 2.75 4.04 -2.65
C LEU A 27 2.31 3.56 -1.27
N PHE A 28 1.24 4.17 -0.76
CA PHE A 28 0.71 3.89 0.57
C PHE A 28 -0.67 3.26 0.47
N HIS A 29 -0.82 2.05 1.00
CA HIS A 29 -2.11 1.36 1.11
C HIS A 29 -2.53 1.27 2.57
N PHE A 30 -3.68 1.85 2.92
CA PHE A 30 -4.24 1.78 4.25
C PHE A 30 -5.09 0.51 4.37
N TRP A 31 -4.83 -0.30 5.39
CA TRP A 31 -5.75 -1.38 5.75
C TRP A 31 -6.92 -0.78 6.50
N SER A 32 -7.98 -0.40 5.79
CA SER A 32 -9.27 -0.16 6.43
C SER A 32 -9.86 -1.52 6.79
N SER A 33 -10.02 -1.78 8.09
CA SER A 33 -10.94 -2.82 8.52
C SER A 33 -12.35 -2.27 8.32
N ASP A 34 -12.98 -2.58 7.19
CA ASP A 34 -14.43 -2.42 7.02
C ASP A 34 -15.16 -3.52 7.82
N ALA A 35 -14.87 -3.56 9.13
CA ALA A 35 -15.52 -4.40 10.11
C ALA A 35 -16.31 -3.46 11.04
N PHE A 36 -17.53 -3.16 10.59
CA PHE A 36 -18.65 -2.79 11.45
C PHE A 36 -19.79 -3.76 11.15
#